data_AF-A0A316GW43-F1
#
_entry.id   AF-A0A316GW43-F1
#
_cell.length_a   1.000
_cell.length_b   1.000
_cell.length_c   1.000
_cell.angle_alpha   90.00
_cell.angle_beta   90.00
_cell.angle_gamma   90.00
#
_symmetry.space_group_name_H-M   'P 1'
#
loop_
_entity.id
_entity.type
_entity.pdbx_description
1 polymer ?
#
loop_
_entity_poly.entity_id
_entity_poly.type
_entity_poly.pdbx_seq_one_letter_code
_entity_poly.pdbx_strand_id
1 'polypeptide(L)' 'MTKQTSGAGNAGVNRRRDGEPLGANSEIGRKLKQYYDELVSDEVPDRFAQLLSQLEEAEPAQQKD' A
#
# COMPACT_ATOMS: atom_id res chain seq x y z
N MET A 1 -30.47 2.37 -44.67
CA MET A 1 -29.06 2.81 -44.76
C MET A 1 -28.81 3.95 -43.79
N THR A 2 -27.89 3.71 -42.84
CA THR A 2 -26.99 4.65 -42.14
C THR A 2 -27.57 5.81 -41.30
N LYS A 3 -27.65 5.62 -39.98
CA LYS A 3 -27.49 6.69 -38.99
C LYS A 3 -26.02 6.73 -38.56
N GLN A 4 -25.32 7.81 -38.89
CA GLN A 4 -23.99 8.14 -38.34
C GLN A 4 -24.22 9.30 -37.36
N THR A 5 -24.27 8.99 -36.07
CA THR A 5 -24.19 10.00 -35.01
C THR A 5 -22.72 10.13 -34.61
N SER A 6 -22.05 11.12 -35.19
CA SER A 6 -20.73 11.58 -34.79
C SER A 6 -20.82 12.27 -33.42
N GLY A 7 -20.80 11.46 -32.36
CA GLY A 7 -20.52 11.92 -31.01
C GLY A 7 -19.03 11.73 -30.73
N ALA A 8 -18.22 12.75 -31.02
CA ALA A 8 -16.85 12.86 -30.51
C ALA A 8 -16.93 13.10 -28.98
N GLY A 9 -17.19 12.03 -28.24
CA GLY A 9 -17.18 12.00 -26.79
C GLY A 9 -15.75 12.03 -26.31
N ASN A 10 -15.26 13.27 -26.11
CA ASN A 10 -14.20 13.66 -25.20
C ASN A 10 -13.23 12.53 -24.81
N ALA A 11 -12.11 12.43 -25.54
CA ALA A 11 -10.89 11.79 -25.07
C ALA A 11 -10.31 12.60 -23.88
N GLY A 12 -11.10 12.69 -22.81
CA GLY A 12 -10.79 13.36 -21.57
C GLY A 12 -9.87 12.47 -20.78
N VAL A 13 -8.58 12.58 -21.06
CA VAL A 13 -7.52 12.59 -20.05
C VAL A 13 -7.72 11.52 -18.98
N ASN A 14 -7.78 10.26 -19.39
CA ASN A 14 -7.39 9.19 -18.49
C ASN A 14 -5.85 9.16 -18.45
N ARG A 15 -5.26 10.30 -18.05
CA ARG A 15 -4.00 10.30 -17.32
C ARG A 15 -4.33 9.52 -16.07
N ARG A 16 -4.22 8.19 -16.18
CA ARG A 16 -4.01 7.34 -15.03
C ARG A 16 -2.90 8.06 -14.29
N ARG A 17 -3.26 8.64 -13.15
CA ARG A 17 -2.28 9.35 -12.34
C ARG A 17 -1.31 8.25 -11.96
N ASP A 18 -0.18 8.19 -12.64
CA ASP A 18 0.91 7.23 -12.42
C ASP A 18 1.50 7.33 -11.00
N GLY A 19 0.92 8.16 -10.13
CA GLY A 19 1.25 8.31 -8.73
C GLY A 19 0.25 7.71 -7.75
N GLU A 20 -0.88 7.10 -8.18
CA GLU A 20 -1.82 6.51 -7.23
C GLU A 20 -2.02 5.00 -7.46
N PRO A 21 -1.36 4.14 -6.65
CA PRO A 21 -1.26 2.70 -6.89
C PRO A 21 -2.61 1.97 -6.88
N LEU A 22 -3.67 2.62 -6.36
CA LEU A 22 -5.00 2.04 -6.20
C LEU A 22 -6.04 2.59 -7.19
N GLY A 23 -5.68 3.55 -8.06
CA GLY A 23 -6.56 4.09 -9.10
C GLY A 23 -7.92 4.57 -8.56
N ALA A 24 -9.02 3.94 -8.98
CA ALA A 24 -10.38 4.26 -8.53
C ALA A 24 -10.59 4.05 -7.02
N ASN A 25 -9.76 3.22 -6.38
CA ASN A 25 -9.77 2.95 -4.94
C ASN A 25 -8.78 3.84 -4.16
N SER A 26 -8.25 4.91 -4.78
CA SER A 26 -7.34 5.88 -4.16
C SER A 26 -7.86 6.41 -2.82
N GLU A 27 -9.14 6.79 -2.75
CA GLU A 27 -9.77 7.29 -1.52
C GLU A 27 -9.87 6.23 -0.42
N ILE A 28 -10.01 4.96 -0.78
CA ILE A 28 -9.99 3.84 0.18
C ILE A 28 -8.58 3.69 0.74
N GLY A 29 -7.56 3.73 -0.12
CA GLY A 29 -6.16 3.67 0.30
C GLY A 29 -5.76 4.81 1.23
N ARG A 30 -6.19 6.04 0.93
CA ARG A 30 -5.93 7.21 1.79
C ARG A 30 -6.55 7.05 3.18
N LYS A 31 -7.79 6.56 3.26
CA LYS A 31 -8.47 6.31 4.54
C LYS A 31 -7.80 5.20 5.35
N LEU A 32 -7.40 4.11 4.69
CA LEU A 32 -6.65 3.03 5.35
C LEU A 32 -5.33 3.55 5.91
N LYS A 33 -4.60 4.34 5.11
CA LYS A 33 -3.35 4.95 5.56
C LYS A 33 -3.57 5.85 6.77
N GLN A 34 -4.55 6.76 6.73
CA GLN A 34 -4.88 7.62 7.88
C GLN A 34 -5.19 6.79 9.14
N TYR A 35 -6.01 5.74 8.99
CA TYR A 35 -6.37 4.87 10.10
C TYR A 35 -5.17 4.13 10.71
N TYR A 36 -4.26 3.62 9.90
CA TYR A 36 -3.06 2.94 10.39
C TYR A 36 -1.98 3.89 10.86
N ASP A 37 -1.81 5.07 10.24
CA ASP A 37 -0.85 6.10 10.69
C ASP A 37 -1.19 6.59 12.10
N GLU A 38 -2.48 6.70 12.44
CA GLU A 38 -2.94 7.00 13.80
C GLU A 38 -2.64 5.86 14.79
N LEU A 39 -2.76 4.61 14.35
CA LEU A 39 -2.57 3.41 15.19
C LEU A 39 -1.10 3.01 15.38
N VAL A 40 -0.24 3.35 14.42
CA VAL A 40 1.23 3.12 14.46
C VAL A 40 1.92 4.09 15.43
N SER A 41 1.17 5.03 16.03
CA SER A 41 1.68 5.97 17.03
C SER A 41 1.85 5.37 18.43
N ASP A 42 1.32 4.17 18.68
CA ASP A 42 1.54 3.47 19.95
C ASP A 42 2.95 2.87 20.00
N GLU A 43 3.62 3.03 21.15
CA GLU A 43 4.95 2.46 21.41
C GLU A 43 4.99 0.97 21.04
N VAL A 44 5.99 0.57 20.25
CA VAL A 44 6.15 -0.83 19.84
C VAL A 44 6.30 -1.69 21.11
N PRO A 45 5.38 -2.64 21.37
CA PRO A 45 5.40 -3.40 22.63
C PRO A 45 6.70 -4.19 22.84
N ASP A 46 7.17 -4.24 24.10
CA ASP A 46 8.37 -4.99 24.55
C ASP A 46 8.38 -6.47 24.11
N ARG A 47 7.22 -7.07 23.89
CA ARG A 47 7.09 -8.45 23.39
C ARG A 47 7.81 -8.64 22.05
N PHE A 48 7.79 -7.64 21.17
CA PHE A 48 8.48 -7.74 19.88
C PHE A 48 9.99 -7.77 20.07
N ALA A 49 10.53 -6.95 20.98
CA ALA A 49 11.95 -6.99 21.34
C ALA A 49 12.34 -8.36 21.93
N GLN A 50 11.51 -8.92 22.82
CA GLN A 50 11.74 -10.25 23.38
C GLN A 50 11.76 -11.36 22.32
N LEU A 51 10.85 -11.30 21.34
CA LEU A 51 10.81 -12.26 20.25
C LEU A 51 12.01 -12.11 19.31
N LEU A 52 12.48 -10.88 19.06
CA LEU A 52 13.70 -10.63 18.30
C LEU A 52 14.93 -11.17 19.03
N SER A 53 15.05 -10.98 20.34
CA SER A 53 16.14 -11.58 21.12
C SER A 53 16.10 -13.11 21.11
N GLN A 54 14.91 -13.70 21.25
CA GLN A 54 14.75 -15.16 21.13
C GLN A 54 15.12 -15.67 19.73
N LEU A 55 14.82 -14.90 18.67
CA LEU A 55 15.21 -15.23 17.31
C LEU A 55 16.74 -15.18 17.16
N GLU A 56 17.40 -14.14 17.67
CA GLU A 56 18.86 -14.02 17.66
C GLU A 56 19.55 -15.16 18.42
N GLU A 57 18.99 -15.59 19.54
CA GLU A 57 19.50 -16.74 20.33
C GLU A 57 19.26 -18.09 19.62
N ALA A 58 18.14 -18.23 18.90
CA ALA A 58 17.73 -19.45 18.24
C ALA A 58 18.30 -19.58 16.81
N GLU A 59 18.71 -18.49 16.17
CA GLU A 59 19.46 -18.55 14.93
C GLU A 59 20.78 -19.27 15.21
N PRO A 60 21.00 -20.47 14.64
CA PRO A 60 22.31 -21.09 14.72
C PRO A 60 23.23 -20.10 14.05
N ALA A 61 24.17 -19.51 14.82
CA ALA A 61 25.18 -18.59 14.31
C ALA A 61 25.62 -19.15 12.97
N GLN A 62 25.16 -18.53 11.88
CA GLN A 62 25.40 -19.08 10.55
C GLN A 62 26.89 -19.28 10.52
N GLN A 63 27.29 -20.56 10.45
CA GLN A 63 28.67 -20.93 10.33
C GLN A 63 29.15 -20.09 9.16
N LYS A 64 30.05 -19.15 9.47
CA LYS A 64 30.90 -18.50 8.49
C LYS A 64 31.71 -19.64 7.87
N ASP A 65 31.16 -20.22 6.82
CA ASP A 65 31.87 -20.98 5.80
C ASP A 65 31.86 -20.17 4.51
#